data_AF-A0A811RQ98-F1
#
_entry.id   AF-A0A811RQ98-F1
#
_cell.length_a   1.000
_cell.length_b   1.000
_cell.length_c   1.000
_cell.angle_alpha   90.00
_cell.angle_beta   90.00
_cell.angle_gamma   90.00
#
_symmetry.space_group_name_H-M   'P 1'
#
loop_
_entity.id
_entity.type
_entity.pdbx_description
1 polymer ?
#
loop_
_entity_poly.entity_id
_entity_poly.type
_entity_poly.pdbx_seq_one_letter_code
_entity_poly.pdbx_strand_id
1 'polypeptide(L)'
;MSAAGLFLCLVSALALPTFSSSSQSLASATSDQRDADRVVGLPGQPESPSVSGYVTVNERNGRALFYWFFEAQTTPEEKPLLLWLNGGPGCSSIGYGAASELGPLRVVRRGAALEFNEYAWHKEANLLFLESPVGVGFSYTNTSSDLDKLNDDFVGHYVPQLAELVYDRNTDKKGKAYTNLKGFIVRI
;
A
#
# COMPACT_ATOMS: atom_id res chain seq x y z
N MET A 1 -67.70 34.04 21.70
CA MET A 1 -67.33 34.11 20.27
C MET A 1 -65.92 34.71 20.25
N SER A 2 -64.86 33.91 20.39
CA SER A 2 -64.00 33.35 19.30
C SER A 2 -63.41 34.48 18.42
N ALA A 3 -62.11 34.62 18.14
CA ALA A 3 -60.99 33.68 18.13
C ALA A 3 -59.63 34.43 18.27
N ALA A 4 -58.60 33.66 18.58
CA ALA A 4 -57.18 34.02 18.57
C ALA A 4 -56.58 34.20 17.16
N GLY A 5 -55.46 34.91 17.05
CA GLY A 5 -54.58 34.93 15.86
C GLY A 5 -53.19 35.46 16.26
N LEU A 6 -52.32 34.58 16.74
CA LEU A 6 -51.17 33.96 16.05
C LEU A 6 -50.01 34.91 15.71
N PHE A 7 -48.96 34.79 16.52
CA PHE A 7 -47.57 35.19 16.29
C PHE A 7 -47.01 34.54 15.01
N LEU A 8 -46.24 35.29 14.22
CA LEU A 8 -45.25 34.70 13.31
C LEU A 8 -43.97 35.55 13.32
N CYS A 9 -43.02 35.20 14.18
CA CYS A 9 -41.62 35.66 14.07
C CYS A 9 -40.95 34.87 12.94
N LEU A 10 -40.65 35.52 11.82
CA LEU A 10 -39.74 34.97 10.82
C LEU A 10 -38.31 35.03 11.36
N VAL A 11 -37.81 33.90 11.88
CA VAL A 11 -36.37 33.71 12.10
C VAL A 11 -35.82 33.10 10.82
N SER A 12 -35.11 33.91 10.03
CA SER A 12 -34.34 33.43 8.89
C SER A 12 -33.14 32.62 9.41
N ALA A 13 -33.25 31.30 9.38
CA ALA A 13 -32.11 30.42 9.60
C ALA A 13 -31.14 30.56 8.40
N LEU A 14 -30.02 31.27 8.58
CA LEU A 14 -28.88 31.11 7.70
C LEU A 14 -28.34 29.69 7.90
N ALA A 15 -28.63 28.79 6.97
CA ALA A 15 -27.92 27.54 6.86
C ALA A 15 -26.46 27.84 6.50
N LEU A 16 -25.56 27.70 7.49
CA LEU A 16 -24.13 27.64 7.24
C LEU A 16 -23.87 26.44 6.30
N PRO A 17 -23.12 26.60 5.20
CA PRO A 17 -22.78 25.48 4.35
C PRO A 17 -21.89 24.53 5.17
N THR A 18 -22.44 23.36 5.52
CA THR A 18 -21.71 22.27 6.14
C THR A 18 -20.73 21.69 5.12
N PHE A 19 -19.50 22.21 5.13
CA PHE A 19 -18.37 21.56 4.46
C PHE A 19 -18.00 20.28 5.22
N SER A 20 -18.63 19.15 4.86
CA SER A 20 -18.24 17.84 5.35
C SER A 20 -18.58 16.74 4.34
N SER A 21 -17.86 16.70 3.21
CA SER A 21 -18.04 15.64 2.19
C SER A 21 -16.73 15.00 1.72
N SER A 22 -15.57 15.58 2.02
CA SER A 22 -14.29 15.09 1.47
C SER A 22 -13.87 13.72 2.02
N SER A 23 -14.12 13.43 3.31
CA SER A 23 -13.65 12.20 3.95
C SER A 23 -14.40 10.93 3.50
N GLN A 24 -15.66 11.05 3.09
CA GLN A 24 -16.45 9.90 2.63
C GLN A 24 -16.07 9.48 1.20
N SER A 25 -15.74 10.45 0.33
CA SER A 25 -15.36 10.18 -1.06
C SER A 25 -14.02 9.45 -1.18
N LEU A 26 -13.03 9.81 -0.34
CA LEU A 26 -11.71 9.19 -0.37
C LEU A 26 -11.75 7.77 0.22
N ALA A 27 -12.50 7.57 1.32
CA ALA A 27 -12.66 6.25 1.92
C ALA A 27 -13.37 5.26 0.97
N SER A 28 -14.43 5.73 0.28
CA SER A 28 -15.13 4.95 -0.76
C SER A 28 -14.23 4.64 -1.95
N ALA A 29 -13.51 5.64 -2.48
CA ALA A 29 -12.59 5.42 -3.60
C ALA A 29 -11.45 4.45 -3.24
N THR A 30 -10.98 4.46 -1.98
CA THR A 30 -9.97 3.51 -1.50
C THR A 30 -10.51 2.10 -1.30
N SER A 31 -11.77 1.94 -0.88
CA SER A 31 -12.38 0.60 -0.79
C SER A 31 -12.63 0.03 -2.17
N ASP A 32 -13.13 0.85 -3.10
CA ASP A 32 -13.44 0.41 -4.48
C ASP A 32 -12.17 -0.03 -5.21
N GLN A 33 -11.06 0.69 -5.05
CA GLN A 33 -9.77 0.29 -5.61
C GLN A 33 -9.22 -0.98 -4.96
N ARG A 34 -9.33 -1.12 -3.64
CA ARG A 34 -8.87 -2.32 -2.93
C ARG A 34 -9.63 -3.56 -3.38
N ASP A 35 -10.93 -3.43 -3.57
CA ASP A 35 -11.78 -4.52 -4.06
C ASP A 35 -11.46 -4.87 -5.52
N ALA A 36 -11.17 -3.87 -6.35
CA ALA A 36 -10.70 -4.08 -7.72
C ALA A 36 -9.33 -4.79 -7.79
N ASP A 37 -8.44 -4.50 -6.84
CA ASP A 37 -7.10 -5.09 -6.72
C ASP A 37 -7.14 -6.48 -6.04
N ARG A 38 -8.31 -6.99 -5.64
CA ARG A 38 -8.42 -8.28 -4.94
C ARG A 38 -8.05 -9.45 -5.86
N VAL A 39 -7.06 -10.24 -5.42
CA VAL A 39 -6.66 -11.49 -6.08
C VAL A 39 -7.64 -12.59 -5.69
N VAL A 40 -8.51 -12.97 -6.62
CA VAL A 40 -9.55 -14.00 -6.40
C VAL A 40 -8.94 -15.41 -6.38
N GLY A 41 -7.83 -15.62 -7.07
CA GLY A 41 -7.06 -16.85 -7.03
C GLY A 41 -5.96 -16.85 -8.07
N LEU A 42 -4.86 -17.51 -7.77
CA LEU A 42 -3.76 -17.74 -8.71
C LEU A 42 -3.80 -19.17 -9.27
N PRO A 43 -3.28 -19.39 -10.48
CA PRO A 43 -3.12 -20.74 -11.02
C PRO A 43 -2.35 -21.65 -10.07
N GLY A 44 -2.98 -22.74 -9.63
CA GLY A 44 -2.36 -23.70 -8.72
C GLY A 44 -2.21 -23.24 -7.26
N GLN A 45 -2.88 -22.16 -6.86
CA GLN A 45 -2.86 -21.65 -5.48
C GLN A 45 -3.98 -22.26 -4.62
N PRO A 46 -3.67 -22.70 -3.39
CA PRO A 46 -4.67 -22.95 -2.35
C PRO A 46 -5.24 -21.63 -1.79
N GLU A 47 -6.54 -21.59 -1.45
CA GLU A 47 -7.27 -20.37 -1.09
C GLU A 47 -6.53 -19.50 -0.06
N SER A 48 -6.08 -18.32 -0.49
CA SER A 48 -5.38 -17.34 0.34
C SER A 48 -5.63 -15.94 -0.22
N PRO A 49 -6.48 -15.13 0.42
CA PRO A 49 -6.84 -13.82 -0.09
C PRO A 49 -5.63 -12.89 -0.07
N SER A 50 -5.43 -12.16 -1.17
CA SER A 50 -4.39 -11.15 -1.29
C SER A 50 -4.88 -10.02 -2.19
N VAL A 51 -4.17 -8.89 -2.18
CA VAL A 51 -4.50 -7.70 -2.98
C VAL A 51 -3.25 -7.30 -3.73
N SER A 52 -3.34 -7.11 -5.05
CA SER A 52 -2.21 -6.64 -5.85
C SER A 52 -2.67 -5.65 -6.92
N GLY A 53 -1.80 -4.70 -7.22
CA GLY A 53 -2.14 -3.61 -8.12
C GLY A 53 -1.00 -2.65 -8.32
N TYR A 54 -1.34 -1.47 -8.81
CA TYR A 54 -0.37 -0.42 -9.13
C TYR A 54 -0.68 0.86 -8.38
N VAL A 55 0.37 1.51 -7.88
CA VAL A 55 0.29 2.87 -7.35
C VAL A 55 1.08 3.80 -8.27
N THR A 56 0.38 4.78 -8.86
CA THR A 56 1.00 5.82 -9.68
C THR A 56 1.77 6.79 -8.77
N VAL A 57 3.08 6.87 -8.96
CA VAL A 57 3.98 7.72 -8.15
C VAL A 57 4.47 8.96 -8.91
N ASN A 58 4.29 8.99 -10.24
CA ASN A 58 4.53 10.18 -11.05
C ASN A 58 3.64 10.12 -12.30
N GLU A 59 2.57 10.92 -12.32
CA GLU A 59 1.64 10.96 -13.46
C GLU A 59 2.31 11.50 -14.73
N ARG A 60 3.13 12.55 -14.61
CA ARG A 60 3.78 13.20 -15.76
C ARG A 60 4.66 12.24 -16.55
N ASN A 61 5.45 11.43 -15.85
CA ASN A 61 6.34 10.45 -16.47
C ASN A 61 5.67 9.08 -16.69
N GLY A 62 4.42 8.91 -16.22
CA GLY A 62 3.70 7.64 -16.22
C GLY A 62 4.42 6.57 -15.40
N ARG A 63 4.89 6.90 -14.20
CA ARG A 63 5.55 5.95 -13.28
C ARG A 63 4.53 5.32 -12.37
N ALA A 64 4.50 3.99 -12.36
CA ALA A 64 3.68 3.21 -11.45
C ALA A 64 4.50 2.08 -10.81
N LEU A 65 4.32 1.90 -9.50
CA LEU A 65 4.94 0.81 -8.74
C LEU A 65 3.92 -0.30 -8.52
N PHE A 66 4.32 -1.54 -8.80
CA PHE A 66 3.53 -2.72 -8.50
C PHE A 66 3.70 -3.13 -7.04
N TYR A 67 2.60 -3.50 -6.40
CA TYR A 67 2.61 -4.02 -5.04
C TYR A 67 1.83 -5.33 -4.95
N TRP A 68 2.18 -6.15 -3.97
CA TRP A 68 1.39 -7.30 -3.56
C TRP A 68 1.32 -7.36 -2.04
N PHE A 69 0.07 -7.32 -1.55
CA PHE A 69 -0.27 -7.25 -0.15
C PHE A 69 -0.93 -8.55 0.32
N PHE A 70 -0.48 -9.03 1.47
CA PHE A 70 -1.01 -10.19 2.16
C PHE A 70 -1.37 -9.81 3.60
N GLU A 71 -2.61 -10.07 3.99
CA GLU A 71 -3.04 -9.88 5.36
C GLU A 71 -2.40 -10.90 6.30
N ALA A 72 -2.30 -10.54 7.57
CA ALA A 72 -1.87 -11.48 8.57
C ALA A 72 -2.85 -12.67 8.68
N GLN A 73 -2.37 -13.85 9.07
CA GLN A 73 -3.25 -15.02 9.18
C GLN A 73 -4.29 -14.90 10.30
N THR A 74 -3.97 -14.13 11.36
CA THR A 74 -4.83 -13.93 12.52
C THR A 74 -4.90 -12.44 12.86
N THR A 75 -6.11 -11.96 13.13
CA THR A 75 -6.43 -10.56 13.49
C THR A 75 -5.63 -9.50 12.71
N PRO A 76 -5.75 -9.45 11.36
CA PRO A 76 -4.99 -8.52 10.51
C PRO A 76 -4.99 -7.06 11.00
N GLU A 77 -6.12 -6.59 11.50
CA GLU A 77 -6.33 -5.25 12.02
C GLU A 77 -5.49 -4.90 13.27
N GLU A 78 -5.06 -5.91 14.03
CA GLU A 78 -4.22 -5.74 15.23
C GLU A 78 -2.73 -5.94 14.93
N LYS A 79 -2.41 -6.54 13.77
CA LYS A 79 -1.03 -6.89 13.38
C LYS A 79 -0.32 -5.71 12.69
N PRO A 80 1.01 -5.59 12.85
CA PRO A 80 1.77 -4.52 12.20
C PRO A 80 1.78 -4.67 10.68
N LEU A 81 1.95 -3.55 9.96
CA LEU A 81 2.28 -3.56 8.54
C LEU A 81 3.80 -3.62 8.37
N LEU A 82 4.28 -4.59 7.60
CA LEU A 82 5.67 -4.76 7.24
C LEU A 82 5.84 -4.52 5.74
N LEU A 83 6.49 -3.42 5.38
CA LEU A 83 6.94 -3.14 4.03
C LEU A 83 8.26 -3.89 3.77
N TRP A 84 8.26 -4.79 2.80
CA TRP A 84 9.43 -5.55 2.38
C TRP A 84 9.97 -5.05 1.05
N LEU A 85 11.26 -4.74 1.03
CA LEU A 85 12.01 -4.27 -0.13
C LEU A 85 13.24 -5.17 -0.30
N ASN A 86 13.33 -5.88 -1.42
CA ASN A 86 14.59 -6.54 -1.78
C ASN A 86 15.58 -5.50 -2.30
N GLY A 87 16.86 -5.69 -1.93
CA GLY A 87 17.99 -4.91 -2.42
C GLY A 87 18.65 -5.52 -3.65
N GLY A 88 19.84 -5.04 -4.02
CA GLY A 88 20.38 -5.11 -5.38
C GLY A 88 19.72 -4.07 -6.30
N PRO A 89 20.44 -3.38 -7.20
CA PRO A 89 19.78 -2.60 -8.25
C PRO A 89 18.98 -3.58 -9.11
N GLY A 90 17.66 -3.48 -9.06
CA GLY A 90 16.79 -4.21 -9.96
C GLY A 90 16.30 -5.59 -9.52
N CYS A 91 16.53 -6.01 -8.27
CA CYS A 91 15.94 -7.27 -7.79
C CYS A 91 14.48 -7.07 -7.34
N SER A 92 13.63 -8.01 -7.73
CA SER A 92 12.20 -7.99 -7.47
C SER A 92 11.88 -8.43 -6.03
N SER A 93 11.15 -7.58 -5.30
CA SER A 93 10.61 -7.92 -3.97
C SER A 93 9.59 -9.04 -4.01
N ILE A 94 8.89 -9.19 -5.14
CA ILE A 94 7.94 -10.26 -5.38
C ILE A 94 8.68 -11.57 -5.66
N GLY A 95 9.66 -11.56 -6.57
CA GLY A 95 10.41 -12.75 -6.97
C GLY A 95 11.26 -13.33 -5.83
N TYR A 96 11.96 -12.48 -5.07
CA TYR A 96 12.77 -12.91 -3.94
C TYR A 96 11.93 -12.98 -2.65
N GLY A 97 11.51 -11.83 -2.13
CA GLY A 97 10.80 -11.75 -0.85
C GLY A 97 9.53 -12.59 -0.79
N ALA A 98 8.59 -12.34 -1.70
CA ALA A 98 7.28 -12.99 -1.65
C ALA A 98 7.33 -14.46 -2.07
N ALA A 99 7.99 -14.77 -3.20
CA ALA A 99 7.93 -16.10 -3.80
C ALA A 99 9.02 -17.08 -3.32
N SER A 100 10.15 -16.58 -2.80
CA SER A 100 11.32 -17.41 -2.50
C SER A 100 11.77 -17.34 -1.03
N GLU A 101 11.44 -16.28 -0.30
CA GLU A 101 11.90 -16.07 1.08
C GLU A 101 10.77 -16.25 2.11
N LEU A 102 10.01 -15.20 2.38
CA LEU A 102 9.15 -15.08 3.56
C LEU A 102 7.67 -14.89 3.27
N GLY A 103 7.31 -14.74 1.99
CA GLY A 103 5.91 -14.63 1.61
C GLY A 103 5.11 -15.91 1.90
N PRO A 104 3.78 -15.83 1.77
CA PRO A 104 2.86 -16.90 2.15
C PRO A 104 2.92 -18.12 1.24
N LEU A 105 3.38 -17.94 0.01
CA LEU A 105 3.40 -18.97 -1.02
C LEU A 105 4.82 -19.20 -1.51
N ARG A 106 5.16 -20.47 -1.77
CA ARG A 106 6.39 -20.87 -2.43
C ARG A 106 6.08 -21.33 -3.84
N VAL A 107 6.92 -20.89 -4.78
CA VAL A 107 6.89 -21.39 -6.15
C VAL A 107 7.59 -22.75 -6.19
N VAL A 108 6.85 -23.79 -6.56
CA VAL A 108 7.35 -25.16 -6.63
C VAL A 108 7.18 -25.74 -8.03
N ARG A 109 7.71 -26.95 -8.26
CA ARG A 109 7.58 -27.69 -9.52
C ARG A 109 7.97 -26.85 -10.75
N ARG A 110 9.09 -26.12 -10.65
CA ARG A 110 9.61 -25.24 -11.71
C ARG A 110 8.60 -24.19 -12.19
N GLY A 111 7.81 -23.63 -11.28
CA GLY A 111 6.82 -22.59 -11.61
C GLY A 111 5.42 -23.11 -11.93
N ALA A 112 5.21 -24.42 -11.91
CA ALA A 112 3.91 -25.01 -12.27
C ALA A 112 2.90 -25.09 -11.12
N ALA A 113 3.33 -24.84 -9.87
CA ALA A 113 2.44 -24.90 -8.72
C ALA A 113 2.90 -23.98 -7.57
N LEU A 114 1.97 -23.70 -6.65
CA LEU A 114 2.18 -22.92 -5.45
C LEU A 114 1.86 -23.78 -4.21
N GLU A 115 2.69 -23.68 -3.19
CA GLU A 115 2.49 -24.34 -1.90
C GLU A 115 2.60 -23.32 -0.76
N PHE A 116 1.91 -23.55 0.36
CA PHE A 116 2.02 -22.67 1.52
C PHE A 116 3.42 -22.72 2.14
N ASN A 117 3.94 -21.56 2.51
CA ASN A 117 5.17 -21.44 3.27
C ASN A 117 4.87 -21.56 4.78
N GLU A 118 5.27 -22.68 5.38
CA GLU A 118 5.07 -22.92 6.83
C GLU A 118 5.74 -21.85 7.70
N TYR A 119 6.80 -21.21 7.22
CA TYR A 119 7.54 -20.18 7.96
C TYR A 119 7.26 -18.76 7.45
N ALA A 120 6.12 -18.55 6.79
CA ALA A 120 5.76 -17.25 6.25
C ALA A 120 5.60 -16.19 7.35
N TRP A 121 6.13 -14.99 7.10
CA TRP A 121 6.10 -13.91 8.08
C TRP A 121 4.70 -13.30 8.27
N HIS A 122 3.78 -13.53 7.32
CA HIS A 122 2.40 -13.08 7.47
C HIS A 122 1.63 -13.79 8.60
N LYS A 123 2.25 -14.77 9.29
CA LYS A 123 1.73 -15.28 10.56
C LYS A 123 1.70 -14.20 11.65
N GLU A 124 2.58 -13.20 11.58
CA GLU A 124 2.76 -12.19 12.62
C GLU A 124 2.66 -10.74 12.13
N ALA A 125 2.46 -10.51 10.83
CA ALA A 125 2.37 -9.18 10.25
C ALA A 125 1.52 -9.18 8.98
N ASN A 126 0.97 -8.02 8.63
CA ASN A 126 0.51 -7.78 7.26
C ASN A 126 1.73 -7.49 6.40
N LEU A 127 1.92 -8.21 5.29
CA LEU A 127 3.08 -8.08 4.43
C LEU A 127 2.73 -7.25 3.19
N LEU A 128 3.52 -6.21 2.93
CA LEU A 128 3.46 -5.42 1.70
C LEU A 128 4.78 -5.55 0.96
N PHE A 129 4.77 -6.26 -0.17
CA PHE A 129 5.90 -6.33 -1.08
C PHE A 129 5.76 -5.24 -2.14
N LEU A 130 6.82 -4.49 -2.37
CA LEU A 130 6.84 -3.40 -3.34
C LEU A 130 7.97 -3.60 -4.35
N GLU A 131 7.62 -3.62 -5.62
CA GLU A 131 8.58 -3.59 -6.73
C GLU A 131 9.12 -2.16 -6.89
N SER A 132 10.37 -1.93 -6.55
CA SER A 132 10.98 -0.60 -6.59
C SER A 132 12.45 -0.68 -6.99
N PRO A 133 12.97 0.25 -7.80
CA PRO A 133 12.25 1.38 -8.43
C PRO A 133 11.39 0.96 -9.64
N VAL A 134 10.90 1.92 -10.42
CA VAL A 134 10.30 1.65 -11.74
C VAL A 134 11.29 0.90 -12.64
N GLY A 135 10.79 -0.01 -13.48
CA GLY A 135 11.61 -0.91 -14.30
C GLY A 135 11.96 -2.24 -13.62
N VAL A 136 11.67 -2.39 -12.32
CA VAL A 136 11.87 -3.63 -11.57
C VAL A 136 10.60 -4.47 -11.57
N GLY A 137 10.74 -5.75 -11.93
CA GLY A 137 9.63 -6.70 -11.98
C GLY A 137 8.47 -6.21 -12.83
N PHE A 138 7.34 -5.92 -12.18
CA PHE A 138 6.13 -5.41 -12.84
C PHE A 138 6.01 -3.88 -12.81
N SER A 139 6.82 -3.17 -12.02
CA SER A 139 6.81 -1.71 -11.96
C SER A 139 7.32 -1.09 -13.25
N TYR A 140 6.67 -0.03 -13.72
CA TYR A 140 6.96 0.54 -15.04
C TYR A 140 7.01 2.07 -15.06
N THR A 141 7.54 2.59 -16.16
CA THR A 141 7.53 3.99 -16.53
C THR A 141 7.21 4.13 -18.02
N ASN A 142 6.41 5.13 -18.39
CA ASN A 142 6.16 5.47 -19.79
C ASN A 142 7.28 6.36 -20.38
N THR A 143 8.25 6.78 -19.56
CA THR A 143 9.37 7.63 -19.96
C THR A 143 10.68 6.83 -19.92
N SER A 144 11.19 6.43 -21.09
CA SER A 144 12.36 5.54 -21.19
C SER A 144 13.61 6.06 -20.48
N SER A 145 13.86 7.38 -20.50
CA SER A 145 15.03 7.99 -19.84
C SER A 145 15.05 7.86 -18.32
N ASP A 146 13.95 7.40 -17.71
CA ASP A 146 13.92 7.07 -16.29
C ASP A 146 14.73 5.80 -15.98
N LEU A 147 14.86 4.89 -16.96
CA LEU A 147 15.60 3.65 -16.81
C LEU A 147 17.12 3.87 -16.86
N ASP A 148 17.57 4.92 -17.56
CA ASP A 148 19.00 5.28 -17.63
C ASP A 148 19.58 5.70 -16.26
N LYS A 149 18.71 6.03 -15.30
CA LYS A 149 19.07 6.44 -13.94
C LYS A 149 19.16 5.27 -12.96
N LEU A 150 18.85 4.06 -13.41
CA LEU A 150 18.92 2.83 -12.61
C LEU A 150 20.36 2.29 -12.67
N ASN A 151 21.28 2.91 -11.94
CA ASN A 151 22.66 2.45 -11.84
C ASN A 151 22.97 1.80 -10.48
N ASP A 152 24.08 1.06 -10.42
CA ASP A 152 24.40 0.20 -9.28
C ASP A 152 24.73 0.94 -7.97
N ASP A 153 25.02 2.26 -8.05
CA ASP A 153 25.26 3.13 -6.89
C ASP A 153 24.00 3.34 -6.03
N PHE A 154 22.83 2.92 -6.52
CA PHE A 154 21.54 3.20 -5.89
C PHE A 154 21.23 2.27 -4.70
N VAL A 155 21.92 1.13 -4.52
CA VAL A 155 21.38 0.04 -3.68
C VAL A 155 22.24 -0.39 -2.50
N GLY A 156 21.74 0.05 -1.34
CA GLY A 156 22.20 -0.23 0.02
C GLY A 156 21.53 0.70 1.04
N HIS A 157 20.90 1.78 0.55
CA HIS A 157 20.39 2.87 1.38
C HIS A 157 18.87 3.02 1.42
N TYR A 158 18.09 2.20 0.69
CA TYR A 158 16.63 2.38 0.59
C TYR A 158 15.93 2.41 1.93
N VAL A 159 16.20 1.41 2.78
CA VAL A 159 15.47 1.25 4.03
C VAL A 159 15.81 2.38 5.01
N PRO A 160 17.09 2.71 5.27
CA PRO A 160 17.42 3.88 6.09
C PRO A 160 16.92 5.21 5.53
N GLN A 161 17.10 5.48 4.22
CA GLN A 161 16.67 6.75 3.61
C GLN A 161 15.15 6.91 3.59
N LEU A 162 14.41 5.82 3.33
CA LEU A 162 12.95 5.86 3.39
C LEU A 162 12.47 6.08 4.82
N ALA A 163 13.10 5.44 5.80
CA ALA A 163 12.76 5.65 7.21
C ALA A 163 12.99 7.10 7.64
N GLU A 164 14.13 7.69 7.26
CA GLU A 164 14.44 9.10 7.49
C GLU A 164 13.40 10.03 6.84
N LEU A 165 13.09 9.81 5.55
CA LEU A 165 12.10 10.61 4.83
C LEU A 165 10.69 10.51 5.43
N VAL A 166 10.30 9.33 5.96
CA VAL A 166 9.03 9.15 6.67
C VAL A 166 9.05 9.88 8.01
N TYR A 167 10.17 9.82 8.74
CA TYR A 167 10.37 10.52 10.00
C TYR A 167 10.24 12.04 9.83
N ASP A 168 10.98 12.61 8.88
CA ASP A 168 10.98 14.06 8.60
C ASP A 168 9.59 14.55 8.17
N ARG A 169 8.90 13.79 7.32
CA ARG A 169 7.52 14.13 6.94
C ARG A 169 6.57 14.14 8.14
N ASN A 170 6.76 13.23 9.08
CA ASN A 170 5.91 13.14 10.27
C ASN A 170 6.18 14.29 11.26
N THR A 171 7.43 14.74 11.38
CA THR A 171 7.79 15.87 12.25
C THR A 171 7.32 17.21 11.66
N ASP A 172 7.41 17.38 10.34
CA ASP A 172 6.94 18.59 9.64
C ASP A 172 5.43 18.82 9.79
N LYS A 173 4.64 17.75 9.88
CA LYS A 173 3.17 17.81 9.91
C LYS A 173 2.56 18.06 11.30
N LYS A 174 3.27 18.74 12.22
CA LYS A 174 2.77 19.24 13.54
C LYS A 174 1.64 18.42 14.17
N GLY A 175 1.81 17.10 14.29
CA GLY A 175 0.86 16.20 14.97
C GLY A 175 -0.15 15.42 14.10
N LYS A 176 -0.16 15.59 12.76
CA LYS A 176 -0.92 14.72 11.83
C LYS A 176 0.02 13.72 11.14
N ALA A 177 0.51 12.74 11.89
CA ALA A 177 1.26 11.62 11.33
C ALA A 177 0.30 10.66 10.61
N TYR A 178 0.53 10.43 9.32
CA TYR A 178 -0.23 9.46 8.52
C TYR A 178 0.41 8.05 8.57
N THR A 179 1.67 7.95 8.96
CA THR A 179 2.45 6.71 8.98
C THR A 179 3.08 6.53 10.35
N ASN A 180 2.68 5.50 11.09
CA ASN A 180 3.19 5.21 12.43
C ASN A 180 4.45 4.33 12.36
N LEU A 181 5.56 4.88 11.85
CA LEU A 181 6.82 4.15 11.72
C LEU A 181 7.36 3.77 13.11
N LYS A 182 7.61 2.47 13.34
CA LYS A 182 8.17 1.95 14.60
C LYS A 182 9.65 1.64 14.55
N GLY A 183 10.18 1.38 13.36
CA GLY A 183 11.57 1.03 13.15
C GLY A 183 11.75 0.39 11.78
N PHE A 184 12.97 -0.06 11.52
CA PHE A 184 13.34 -0.79 10.31
C PHE A 184 14.32 -1.91 10.65
N ILE A 185 14.39 -2.91 9.78
CA ILE A 185 15.31 -4.04 9.89
C ILE A 185 16.11 -4.07 8.59
N VAL A 186 17.44 -4.18 8.69
CA VAL A 186 18.31 -4.39 7.53
C VAL A 186 18.94 -5.77 7.68
N ARG A 187 18.78 -6.61 6.66
CA ARG A 187 19.47 -7.89 6.54
C ARG A 187 20.72 -7.67 5.69
N ILE A 188 21.88 -7.99 6.26
CA ILE A 188 23.20 -7.90 5.62
C ILE A 188 23.52 -9.26 4.98
#